data_AF-A0A925GAQ7-F1
#
_entry.id   AF-A0A925GAQ7-F1
#
_cell.length_a   1.000
_cell.length_b   1.000
_cell.length_c   1.000
_cell.angle_alpha   90.00
_cell.angle_beta   90.00
_cell.angle_gamma   90.00
#
_symmetry.space_group_name_H-M   'P 1'
#
loop_
_entity.id
_entity.type
_entity.pdbx_description
1 polymer ?
#
loop_
_entity_poly.entity_id
_entity_poly.type
_entity_poly.pdbx_seq_one_letter_code
_entity_poly.pdbx_strand_id
1 'polypeptide(L)'
;MNVRHFAIVWLLFGVQGLHAQTANTANTANTTTACSADPLGGRSLYLRGSFNGWAAPDAQRFAWGCNQYQLVTRLDGEHSFKVGDEGWSTDADFGAGKDAGHLAIKGKELKRRFA
;
A
#
# COMPACT_ATOMS: atom_id res chain seq x y z
N MET A 1 -28.36 39.00 4.35
CA MET A 1 -28.89 37.75 4.95
C MET A 1 -27.70 36.95 5.44
N ASN A 2 -27.23 37.29 6.65
CA ASN A 2 -27.31 36.49 7.89
C ASN A 2 -26.18 35.45 8.02
N VAL A 3 -24.99 35.94 8.37
CA VAL A 3 -23.93 35.16 9.01
C VAL A 3 -24.20 35.24 10.51
N ARG A 4 -24.50 34.12 11.18
CA ARG A 4 -24.72 34.08 12.63
C ARG A 4 -23.64 33.24 13.29
N HIS A 5 -22.64 33.96 13.80
CA HIS A 5 -21.80 33.51 14.90
C HIS A 5 -22.67 33.13 16.09
N PHE A 6 -22.43 31.95 16.68
CA PHE A 6 -22.88 31.63 18.03
C PHE A 6 -21.65 31.30 18.85
N ALA A 7 -21.21 32.29 19.62
CA ALA A 7 -20.32 32.10 20.75
C ALA A 7 -21.16 31.59 21.92
N ILE A 8 -20.78 30.45 22.48
CA ILE A 8 -21.32 29.97 23.75
C ILE A 8 -20.15 29.99 24.74
N VAL A 9 -20.11 31.07 25.52
CA VAL A 9 -19.28 31.19 26.72
C VAL A 9 -20.03 30.50 27.86
N TRP A 10 -19.41 29.51 28.49
CA TRP A 10 -19.82 29.04 29.81
C TRP A 10 -18.73 29.37 30.82
N LEU A 11 -19.14 30.14 31.83
CA LEU A 11 -18.34 30.55 32.98
C LEU A 11 -17.99 29.34 33.86
N LEU A 12 -16.75 29.37 34.33
CA LEU A 12 -16.14 28.46 35.30
C LEU A 12 -16.86 28.51 36.65
N PHE A 13 -17.22 27.35 37.19
CA PHE A 13 -17.37 27.13 38.63
C PHE A 13 -16.38 26.06 39.05
N GLY A 14 -15.44 26.44 39.91
CA GLY A 14 -14.45 25.53 40.49
C GLY A 14 -14.99 24.83 41.72
N VAL A 15 -14.53 23.59 41.93
CA VAL A 15 -14.11 23.06 43.23
C VAL A 15 -12.93 22.13 42.97
N GLN A 16 -11.88 22.34 43.76
CA GLN A 16 -10.63 21.61 43.75
C GLN A 16 -10.85 20.18 44.27
N GLY A 17 -10.53 19.20 43.44
CA GLY A 17 -10.28 17.83 43.87
C GLY A 17 -8.89 17.43 43.39
N LEU A 18 -7.92 17.47 44.30
CA LEU A 18 -6.56 16.99 44.06
C LEU A 18 -6.58 15.45 43.98
N HIS A 19 -6.99 14.91 42.84
CA HIS A 19 -6.60 13.57 42.44
C HIS A 19 -5.54 13.73 41.37
N ALA A 20 -4.27 13.83 41.78
CA ALA A 20 -3.16 13.57 40.88
C ALA A 20 -3.16 12.07 40.56
N GLN A 21 -4.10 11.67 39.71
CA GLN A 21 -3.90 10.53 38.86
C GLN A 21 -2.67 10.89 38.05
N THR A 22 -1.61 10.09 38.11
CA THR A 22 -0.58 10.08 37.09
C THR A 22 -1.23 9.63 35.80
N ALA A 23 -2.00 10.52 35.18
CA ALA A 23 -2.35 10.45 33.79
C ALA A 23 -1.02 10.65 33.08
N ASN A 24 -0.34 9.52 32.85
CA ASN A 24 0.54 9.34 31.72
C ASN A 24 -0.15 10.07 30.58
N THR A 25 0.39 11.23 30.20
CA THR A 25 -0.05 11.97 29.02
C THR A 25 -0.08 10.93 27.93
N ALA A 26 -1.28 10.47 27.60
CA ALA A 26 -1.53 9.68 26.43
C ALA A 26 -1.11 10.60 25.29
N ASN A 27 0.17 10.48 24.95
CA ASN A 27 0.72 10.92 23.68
C ASN A 27 -0.31 10.41 22.69
N THR A 28 -1.11 11.34 22.16
CA THR A 28 -2.06 11.04 21.11
C THR A 28 -1.15 10.65 19.97
N ALA A 29 -0.80 9.36 19.92
CA ALA A 29 0.10 8.81 18.95
C ALA A 29 -0.62 8.99 17.63
N ASN A 30 -0.33 10.12 17.00
CA ASN A 30 -0.53 10.32 15.60
C ASN A 30 0.35 9.24 14.97
N THR A 31 -0.21 8.05 14.79
CA THR A 31 0.42 6.95 14.09
C THR A 31 0.44 7.34 12.62
N THR A 32 1.30 8.30 12.28
CA THR A 32 1.81 8.43 10.92
C THR A 32 2.52 7.11 10.66
N THR A 33 1.83 6.16 10.03
CA THR A 33 2.44 4.90 9.60
C THR A 33 3.63 5.27 8.73
N ALA A 34 4.83 5.14 9.30
CA ALA A 34 6.05 5.42 8.57
C ALA A 34 6.14 4.47 7.37
N CYS A 35 6.71 4.95 6.27
CA CYS A 35 7.03 4.10 5.14
C CYS A 35 8.07 3.06 5.56
N SER A 36 7.86 1.80 5.17
CA SER A 36 8.82 0.72 5.33
C SER A 36 9.90 0.78 4.24
N ALA A 37 11.07 0.25 4.60
CA ALA A 37 12.08 -0.14 3.62
C ALA A 37 11.51 -1.15 2.62
N ASP A 38 12.10 -1.17 1.43
CA ASP A 38 11.78 -2.11 0.36
C ASP A 38 12.03 -3.56 0.84
N PRO A 39 11.01 -4.44 0.85
CA PRO A 39 11.14 -5.81 1.33
C PRO A 39 12.06 -6.68 0.45
N LEU A 40 12.31 -6.29 -0.81
CA LEU A 40 13.23 -7.00 -1.71
C LEU A 40 14.62 -6.36 -1.78
N GLY A 41 14.93 -5.42 -0.87
CA GLY A 41 16.27 -4.85 -0.74
C GLY A 41 16.74 -4.08 -1.97
N GLY A 42 15.84 -3.45 -2.72
CA GLY A 42 16.14 -2.71 -3.95
C GLY A 42 16.19 -3.57 -5.22
N ARG A 43 15.95 -4.89 -5.12
CA ARG A 43 15.83 -5.76 -6.30
C ARG A 43 14.66 -5.34 -7.16
N SER A 44 14.91 -5.23 -8.46
CA SER A 44 13.89 -4.86 -9.43
C SER A 44 12.81 -5.92 -9.52
N LEU A 45 11.55 -5.47 -9.46
CA LEU A 45 10.36 -6.28 -9.66
C LEU A 45 9.67 -5.82 -10.94
N TYR A 46 9.14 -6.73 -11.73
CA TYR A 46 8.57 -6.44 -13.04
C TYR A 46 7.19 -7.06 -13.22
N LEU A 47 6.35 -6.41 -14.02
CA LEU A 47 5.13 -6.98 -14.54
C LEU A 47 5.49 -7.78 -15.82
N ARG A 48 5.35 -9.11 -15.76
CA ARG A 48 5.81 -10.02 -16.83
C ARG A 48 4.64 -10.85 -17.34
N GLY A 49 4.44 -10.91 -18.66
CA GLY A 49 3.27 -11.59 -19.22
C GLY A 49 3.27 -11.72 -20.74
N SER A 50 2.13 -12.10 -21.31
CA SER A 50 2.02 -12.32 -22.76
C SER A 50 2.28 -11.07 -23.60
N PHE A 51 2.02 -9.86 -23.07
CA PHE A 51 2.26 -8.58 -23.73
C PHE A 51 3.75 -8.19 -23.87
N ASN A 52 4.65 -8.84 -23.13
CA ASN A 52 6.09 -8.56 -23.20
C ASN A 52 6.92 -9.84 -23.40
N GLY A 53 6.30 -10.92 -23.87
CA GLY A 53 6.97 -12.21 -24.06
C GLY A 53 7.58 -12.79 -22.78
N TRP A 54 6.99 -12.48 -21.61
CA TRP A 54 7.51 -12.82 -20.29
C TRP A 54 8.88 -12.21 -19.95
N ALA A 55 9.31 -11.16 -20.67
CA ALA A 55 10.55 -10.44 -20.39
C ALA A 55 10.42 -9.55 -19.13
N ALA A 56 11.54 -8.93 -18.72
CA ALA A 56 11.63 -8.00 -17.59
C ALA A 56 12.18 -6.62 -18.02
N PRO A 57 11.53 -5.91 -18.97
CA PRO A 57 12.05 -4.62 -19.43
C PRO A 57 11.74 -3.49 -18.43
N ASP A 58 12.57 -2.45 -18.43
CA ASP A 58 12.42 -1.29 -17.55
C ASP A 58 11.06 -0.60 -17.65
N ALA A 59 10.41 -0.62 -18.83
CA ALA A 59 9.08 -0.06 -19.03
C ALA A 59 7.97 -0.75 -18.20
N GLN A 60 8.23 -1.96 -17.67
CA GLN A 60 7.31 -2.71 -16.82
C GLN A 60 7.90 -2.95 -15.42
N ARG A 61 8.92 -2.18 -15.02
CA ARG A 61 9.51 -2.21 -13.68
C ARG A 61 8.63 -1.48 -12.69
N PHE A 62 8.38 -2.10 -11.55
CA PHE A 62 7.69 -1.47 -10.42
C PHE A 62 8.62 -0.51 -9.68
N ALA A 63 8.06 0.61 -9.22
CA ALA A 63 8.69 1.49 -8.24
C ALA A 63 8.21 1.12 -6.83
N TRP A 64 9.12 1.05 -5.86
CA TRP A 64 8.74 0.99 -4.45
C TRP A 64 8.35 2.38 -3.97
N GLY A 65 7.10 2.55 -3.52
CA GLY A 65 6.60 3.78 -2.94
C GLY A 65 5.82 3.47 -1.67
N CYS A 66 6.34 3.93 -0.52
CA CYS A 66 5.74 3.86 0.81
C CYS A 66 4.81 2.66 1.05
N ASN A 67 5.39 1.49 1.35
CA ASN A 67 4.68 0.25 1.65
C ASN A 67 4.03 -0.48 0.46
N GLN A 68 4.17 0.00 -0.78
CA GLN A 68 3.68 -0.72 -1.95
C GLN A 68 4.59 -0.62 -3.19
N TYR A 69 4.54 -1.65 -4.03
CA TYR A 69 5.05 -1.59 -5.40
C TYR A 69 3.99 -0.98 -6.32
N GLN A 70 4.41 -0.01 -7.14
CA GLN A 70 3.54 0.75 -8.03
C GLN A 70 4.09 0.72 -9.44
N LEU A 71 3.21 0.48 -10.41
CA LEU A 71 3.49 0.57 -11.84
C LEU A 71 2.26 1.16 -12.52
N VAL A 72 2.46 2.19 -13.33
CA VAL A 72 1.44 2.72 -14.23
C VAL A 72 1.79 2.26 -15.63
N THR A 73 0.91 1.48 -16.24
CA THR A 73 1.08 0.98 -17.60
C THR A 73 -0.28 0.80 -18.26
N ARG A 74 -0.30 0.79 -19.60
CA ARG A 74 -1.52 0.58 -20.39
C ARG A 74 -1.46 -0.80 -21.02
N LEU A 75 -2.49 -1.60 -20.74
CA LEU A 75 -2.71 -2.91 -21.35
C LEU A 75 -4.10 -2.92 -21.97
N ASP A 76 -4.28 -3.71 -23.03
CA ASP A 76 -5.55 -3.85 -23.75
C ASP A 76 -5.72 -5.31 -24.19
N GLY A 77 -6.94 -5.83 -24.05
CA GLY A 77 -7.25 -7.21 -24.41
C GLY A 77 -6.89 -8.23 -23.33
N GLU A 78 -6.80 -9.51 -23.72
CA GLU A 78 -6.57 -10.61 -22.78
C GLU A 78 -5.10 -10.95 -22.61
N HIS A 79 -4.67 -11.02 -21.34
CA HIS A 79 -3.29 -11.34 -21.00
C HIS A 79 -3.19 -12.36 -19.87
N SER A 80 -2.20 -13.24 -20.00
CA SER A 80 -1.62 -13.99 -18.90
C SER A 80 -0.42 -13.21 -18.35
N PHE A 81 -0.29 -13.08 -17.04
CA PHE A 81 0.84 -12.38 -16.43
C PHE A 81 1.12 -12.82 -15.00
N LYS A 82 2.29 -12.44 -14.51
CA LYS A 82 2.79 -12.57 -13.14
C LYS A 82 3.58 -11.31 -12.78
N VAL A 83 3.91 -11.17 -11.51
CA VAL A 83 4.84 -10.16 -11.02
C VAL A 83 6.08 -10.88 -10.55
N GLY A 84 7.26 -10.50 -11.01
CA GLY A 84 8.48 -11.13 -10.53
C GLY A 84 9.75 -10.40 -10.92
N ASP A 85 10.85 -10.75 -10.28
CA ASP A 85 12.17 -10.29 -10.67
C ASP A 85 12.62 -10.97 -11.97
N GLU A 86 13.76 -10.52 -12.52
CA GLU A 86 14.30 -11.05 -13.78
C GLU A 86 14.59 -12.56 -13.71
N GLY A 87 15.12 -13.01 -12.57
CA GLY A 87 15.55 -14.40 -12.35
C GLY A 87 14.43 -15.37 -11.95
N TRP A 88 13.19 -14.92 -11.77
CA TRP A 88 12.12 -15.71 -11.15
C TRP A 88 12.56 -16.32 -9.81
N SER A 89 13.22 -15.50 -8.98
CA SER A 89 13.70 -15.87 -7.66
C SER A 89 12.57 -16.46 -6.82
N THR A 90 12.91 -17.39 -5.93
CA THR A 90 11.91 -18.10 -5.10
C THR A 90 11.08 -17.16 -4.23
N ASP A 91 11.63 -16.02 -3.84
CA ASP A 91 11.04 -14.99 -2.98
C ASP A 91 10.52 -13.77 -3.75
N ALA A 92 10.73 -13.71 -5.08
CA ALA A 92 10.28 -12.62 -5.94
C ALA A 92 9.60 -13.14 -7.22
N ASP A 93 8.79 -14.18 -7.07
CA ASP A 93 7.93 -14.72 -8.11
C ASP A 93 6.50 -14.79 -7.56
N PHE A 94 5.61 -13.92 -8.04
CA PHE A 94 4.26 -13.75 -7.53
C PHE A 94 3.23 -14.02 -8.63
N GLY A 95 2.29 -14.93 -8.34
CA GLY A 95 1.15 -15.24 -9.20
C GLY A 95 -0.16 -15.28 -8.42
N ALA A 96 -1.23 -15.78 -9.03
CA ALA A 96 -2.53 -15.92 -8.37
C ALA A 96 -2.45 -16.87 -7.17
N GLY A 97 -2.88 -16.36 -6.01
CA GLY A 97 -3.08 -17.14 -4.80
C GLY A 97 -4.21 -18.16 -4.91
N LYS A 98 -4.45 -18.85 -3.78
CA LYS A 98 -5.58 -19.78 -3.66
C LYS A 98 -6.91 -19.02 -3.70
N ASP A 99 -6.96 -17.87 -3.05
CA ASP A 99 -8.13 -17.01 -2.97
C ASP A 99 -8.10 -15.92 -4.05
N ALA A 100 -9.28 -15.55 -4.55
CA ALA A 100 -9.42 -14.50 -5.54
C ALA A 100 -8.94 -13.16 -4.97
N GLY A 101 -8.11 -12.44 -5.73
CA GLY A 101 -7.63 -11.10 -5.35
C GLY A 101 -6.34 -11.09 -4.53
N HIS A 102 -5.80 -12.25 -4.13
CA HIS A 102 -4.52 -12.35 -3.44
C HIS A 102 -3.43 -12.88 -4.36
N LEU A 103 -2.22 -12.34 -4.21
CA LEU A 103 -1.01 -12.88 -4.82
C LEU A 103 -0.38 -13.91 -3.88
N ALA A 104 0.27 -14.92 -4.46
CA ALA A 104 1.08 -15.89 -3.73
C ALA A 104 2.45 -16.06 -4.37
N ILE A 105 3.46 -16.30 -3.53
CA ILE A 105 4.78 -16.74 -3.96
C ILE A 105 4.63 -18.03 -4.77
N LYS A 106 5.29 -18.07 -5.92
CA LYS A 106 5.22 -19.16 -6.92
C LYS A 106 3.79 -19.50 -7.34
N GLY A 107 2.88 -18.53 -7.25
CA GLY A 107 1.51 -18.67 -7.72
C GLY A 107 1.42 -18.92 -9.22
N LYS A 108 0.29 -19.49 -9.64
CA LYS A 108 -0.07 -19.66 -11.07
C LYS A 108 -0.20 -18.30 -11.76
N GLU A 109 -0.16 -18.30 -13.09
CA GLU A 109 -0.39 -17.08 -13.87
C GLU A 109 -1.78 -16.48 -13.61
N LEU A 110 -1.85 -15.15 -13.56
CA LEU A 110 -3.12 -14.42 -13.58
C LEU A 110 -3.58 -14.26 -15.02
N LYS A 111 -4.88 -14.45 -15.28
CA LYS A 111 -5.51 -14.19 -16.58
C LYS A 111 -6.54 -13.09 -16.43
N ARG A 112 -6.38 -11.99 -17.16
CA ARG A 112 -7.32 -10.85 -17.12
C ARG A 112 -7.50 -10.24 -18.50
N ARG A 113 -8.70 -9.71 -18.73
CA ARG A 113 -9.01 -8.81 -19.84
C ARG A 113 -8.91 -7.37 -19.34
N PHE A 114 -8.15 -6.55 -20.05
CA PHE A 114 -8.04 -5.11 -19.83
C PHE A 114 -8.83 -4.39 -20.93
N ALA A 115 -9.58 -3.35 -20.55
CA ALA A 115 -10.43 -2.54 -21.41
C ALA A 115 -10.41 -1.08 -20.92
#